data_AF-A0A0Q6W438-F1
#
_entry.id   AF-A0A0Q6W438-F1
#
_cell.length_a   1.000
_cell.length_b   1.000
_cell.length_c   1.000
_cell.angle_alpha   90.00
_cell.angle_beta   90.00
_cell.angle_gamma   90.00
#
_symmetry.space_group_name_H-M   'P 1'
#
loop_
_entity.id
_entity.type
_entity.pdbx_description
1 polymer ?
#
loop_
_entity_poly.entity_id
_entity_poly.type
_entity_poly.pdbx_seq_one_letter_code
_entity_poly.pdbx_strand_id
1 'polypeptide(L)'
;MATSVPGSGSADYPSYMAAQLATRYTEATQTLLTDKTKAAASAGTGITKLSSAMSTFSSSLLALSGKKSVLANAATLSGDIGTASAGPAAVAGTYSFYVEQLATAGQIAYGGISDTSAAGAGSLNVVLADGTNFNVNLVNADKNLDGNLTAQEVATAINTAADNDSSVTASTMTVNGATTLVLTSNATGVDKAATIDATNVGGALQAMLQDPATQTQLVTAQDAVVWVGAPGGDPQNRIQQASNTFAVVNDVKMTFTKAQTGGVPATLTVAPDNAGTKANVQAFVDAYNQLNKVLDELTYVGDLANNKPAGPMANDAGLKALRARMQDMMRKSVDGASLPVYGITAQRDGTLAVNAERLARSIAANPEGLDKIFGTGDIGNGSTLLGGLDKQMKNWTNSVDGFIGERRTANERLQDRLVDRQAALDNLFDNSYKRYLQQFTALQQVQNQMAQNTGLFEALFSNSKDT
;
A
#
# COMPACT_ATOMS: atom_id res chain seq x y z
N MET A 1 -25.70 -38.25 20.20
CA MET A 1 -27.06 -38.81 20.26
C MET A 1 -26.94 -40.28 20.60
N ALA A 2 -27.62 -40.75 21.65
CA ALA A 2 -27.61 -42.16 22.02
C ALA A 2 -28.39 -42.96 20.96
N THR A 3 -27.68 -43.62 20.05
CA THR A 3 -28.28 -44.54 19.07
C THR A 3 -28.44 -45.89 19.74
N SER A 4 -29.64 -46.23 20.18
CA SER A 4 -29.96 -47.61 20.57
C SER A 4 -29.63 -48.53 19.39
N VAL A 5 -28.77 -49.53 19.62
CA VAL A 5 -28.49 -50.58 18.63
C VAL A 5 -29.82 -51.24 18.30
N PRO A 6 -30.28 -51.24 17.03
CA PRO A 6 -31.52 -51.92 16.67
C PRO A 6 -31.40 -53.41 17.04
N GLY A 7 -32.45 -54.00 17.60
CA GLY A 7 -32.46 -55.45 17.88
C GLY A 7 -32.33 -56.23 16.57
N SER A 8 -31.74 -57.43 16.59
CA SER A 8 -31.49 -58.23 15.38
C SER A 8 -32.75 -58.56 14.56
N GLY A 9 -33.93 -58.55 15.19
CA GLY A 9 -35.22 -58.72 14.53
C GLY A 9 -35.87 -57.44 13.98
N SER A 10 -35.25 -56.27 14.18
CA SER A 10 -35.79 -54.99 13.69
C SER A 10 -35.44 -54.75 12.22
N ALA A 11 -36.35 -54.11 11.47
CA ALA A 11 -36.15 -53.82 10.04
C ALA A 11 -34.91 -52.93 9.75
N ASP A 12 -34.47 -52.15 10.74
CA ASP A 12 -33.33 -51.23 10.62
C ASP A 12 -31.99 -51.87 10.99
N TYR A 13 -31.97 -53.10 11.49
CA TYR A 13 -30.74 -53.79 11.88
C TYR A 13 -29.74 -53.98 10.73
N PRO A 14 -30.16 -54.39 9.50
CA PRO A 14 -29.22 -54.59 8.40
C PRO A 14 -28.49 -53.32 7.97
N SER A 15 -29.20 -52.19 7.88
CA SER A 15 -28.61 -50.90 7.50
C SER A 15 -27.70 -50.35 8.59
N TYR A 16 -28.07 -50.48 9.86
CA TYR A 16 -27.23 -50.09 10.99
C TYR A 16 -25.89 -50.87 11.02
N MET A 17 -25.94 -52.20 10.93
CA MET A 17 -24.75 -53.03 10.98
C MET A 17 -23.85 -52.85 9.75
N ALA A 18 -24.46 -52.68 8.58
CA ALA A 18 -23.74 -52.39 7.35
C ALA A 18 -22.96 -51.07 7.43
N ALA A 19 -23.59 -50.01 7.96
CA ALA A 19 -22.93 -48.72 8.16
C ALA A 19 -21.76 -48.81 9.14
N GLN A 20 -21.97 -49.46 10.30
CA GLN A 20 -20.91 -49.64 11.31
C GLN A 20 -19.69 -50.36 10.75
N LEU A 21 -19.88 -51.47 10.03
CA LEU A 21 -18.77 -52.23 9.45
C LEU A 21 -18.10 -51.50 8.29
N ALA A 22 -18.86 -50.79 7.45
CA ALA A 22 -18.28 -49.96 6.40
C ALA A 22 -17.44 -48.82 7.00
N THR A 23 -17.91 -48.17 8.08
CA THR A 23 -17.16 -47.12 8.79
C THR A 23 -15.88 -47.68 9.38
N ARG A 24 -15.96 -48.81 10.10
CA ARG A 24 -14.75 -49.45 10.67
C ARG A 24 -13.74 -49.87 9.62
N TYR A 25 -14.22 -50.29 8.46
CA TYR A 25 -13.36 -50.66 7.34
C TYR A 25 -12.58 -49.47 6.75
N THR A 26 -13.15 -48.25 6.78
CA THR A 26 -12.51 -47.05 6.21
C THR A 26 -11.89 -46.09 7.24
N GLU A 27 -12.17 -46.27 8.53
CA GLU A 27 -11.84 -45.35 9.64
C GLU A 27 -10.36 -44.92 9.68
N ALA A 28 -9.43 -45.87 9.60
CA ALA A 28 -7.99 -45.58 9.67
C ALA A 28 -7.52 -44.72 8.48
N THR A 29 -7.99 -45.06 7.27
CA THR A 29 -7.67 -44.31 6.04
C THR A 29 -8.32 -42.93 6.07
N GLN A 30 -9.56 -42.82 6.55
CA GLN A 30 -10.25 -41.55 6.71
C GLN A 30 -9.51 -40.62 7.68
N THR A 31 -9.02 -41.16 8.79
CA THR A 31 -8.24 -40.41 9.78
C THR A 31 -6.95 -39.87 9.17
N LEU A 32 -6.17 -40.75 8.53
CA LEU A 32 -4.93 -40.35 7.85
C LEU A 32 -5.18 -39.29 6.77
N LEU A 33 -6.21 -39.48 5.95
CA LEU A 33 -6.55 -38.55 4.87
C LEU A 33 -6.98 -37.19 5.43
N THR A 34 -7.79 -37.18 6.49
CA THR A 34 -8.20 -35.97 7.20
C THR A 34 -6.99 -35.19 7.72
N ASP A 35 -6.03 -35.88 8.34
CA ASP A 35 -4.82 -35.24 8.86
C ASP A 35 -3.94 -34.68 7.75
N LYS A 36 -3.79 -35.40 6.63
CA LYS A 36 -3.04 -34.91 5.46
C LYS A 36 -3.72 -33.70 4.82
N THR A 37 -5.05 -33.70 4.70
CA THR A 37 -5.82 -32.58 4.17
C THR A 37 -5.69 -31.35 5.06
N LYS A 38 -5.80 -31.51 6.38
CA LYS A 38 -5.59 -30.42 7.35
C LYS A 38 -4.17 -29.85 7.26
N ALA A 39 -3.15 -30.72 7.21
CA ALA A 39 -1.76 -30.30 7.07
C ALA A 39 -1.51 -29.56 5.75
N ALA A 40 -2.05 -30.05 4.63
CA ALA A 40 -1.93 -29.40 3.33
C ALA A 40 -2.60 -28.02 3.32
N ALA A 41 -3.80 -27.90 3.88
CA ALA A 41 -4.50 -26.62 4.03
C ALA A 41 -3.72 -25.61 4.90
N SER A 42 -3.19 -26.06 6.04
CA SER A 42 -2.36 -25.22 6.92
C SER A 42 -1.06 -24.79 6.25
N ALA A 43 -0.43 -25.67 5.46
CA ALA A 43 0.72 -25.32 4.64
C ALA A 43 0.36 -24.27 3.57
N GLY A 44 -0.78 -24.40 2.90
CA GLY A 44 -1.28 -23.40 1.95
C GLY A 44 -1.47 -22.02 2.59
N THR A 45 -2.13 -21.95 3.75
CA THR A 45 -2.25 -20.70 4.53
C THR A 45 -0.88 -20.15 4.94
N GLY A 46 0.04 -21.03 5.36
CA GLY A 46 1.40 -20.66 5.73
C GLY A 46 2.20 -20.07 4.58
N ILE A 47 2.08 -20.65 3.37
CA ILE A 47 2.71 -20.14 2.15
C ILE A 47 2.18 -18.74 1.82
N THR A 48 0.86 -18.53 1.88
CA THR A 48 0.26 -17.21 1.66
C THR A 48 0.76 -16.19 2.67
N LYS A 49 0.80 -16.55 3.97
CA LYS A 49 1.30 -15.67 5.04
C LYS A 49 2.77 -15.30 4.83
N LEU A 50 3.61 -16.27 4.45
CA LEU A 50 5.01 -16.04 4.12
C LEU A 50 5.14 -15.09 2.92
N SER A 51 4.38 -15.34 1.85
CA SER A 51 4.38 -14.52 0.64
C SER A 51 4.08 -13.05 0.94
N SER A 52 3.01 -12.80 1.71
CA SER A 52 2.66 -11.45 2.14
C SER A 52 3.77 -10.81 2.97
N ALA A 53 4.33 -11.53 3.95
CA ALA A 53 5.39 -10.99 4.81
C ALA A 53 6.67 -10.66 4.03
N MET A 54 7.07 -11.53 3.08
CA MET A 54 8.23 -11.29 2.22
C MET A 54 8.00 -10.14 1.24
N SER A 55 6.79 -9.98 0.70
CA SER A 55 6.42 -8.85 -0.15
C SER A 55 6.44 -7.52 0.62
N THR A 56 5.90 -7.50 1.84
CA THR A 56 5.97 -6.33 2.73
C THR A 56 7.42 -5.98 3.04
N PHE A 57 8.24 -6.96 3.43
CA PHE A 57 9.65 -6.72 3.72
C PHE A 57 10.41 -6.21 2.48
N SER A 58 10.21 -6.83 1.32
CA SER A 58 10.79 -6.37 0.05
C SER A 58 10.43 -4.92 -0.27
N SER A 59 9.15 -4.55 -0.09
CA SER A 59 8.68 -3.17 -0.27
C SER A 59 9.37 -2.20 0.69
N SER A 60 9.60 -2.61 1.95
CA SER A 60 10.36 -1.79 2.92
C SER A 60 11.83 -1.62 2.52
N LEU A 61 12.48 -2.65 1.98
CA LEU A 61 13.85 -2.56 1.46
C LEU A 61 13.92 -1.59 0.26
N LEU A 62 12.96 -1.67 -0.66
CA LEU A 62 12.86 -0.77 -1.81
C LEU A 62 12.59 0.68 -1.38
N ALA A 63 11.69 0.90 -0.42
CA ALA A 63 11.40 2.23 0.12
C ALA A 63 12.64 2.84 0.78
N LEU A 64 13.41 2.04 1.53
CA LEU A 64 14.66 2.50 2.14
C LEU A 64 15.76 2.77 1.09
N SER A 65 15.90 1.90 0.07
CA SER A 65 16.84 2.16 -1.03
C SER A 65 16.44 3.38 -1.86
N GLY A 66 15.14 3.65 -2.02
CA GLY A 66 14.61 4.84 -2.69
C GLY A 66 15.09 6.15 -2.04
N LYS A 67 15.35 6.14 -0.73
CA LYS A 67 15.93 7.28 0.00
C LYS A 67 17.42 7.53 -0.31
N LYS A 68 18.10 6.62 -1.00
CA LYS A 68 19.54 6.64 -1.36
C LYS A 68 20.52 6.61 -0.19
N SER A 69 20.15 7.11 0.97
CA SER A 69 20.87 7.01 2.25
C SER A 69 19.92 6.58 3.35
N VAL A 70 20.42 5.83 4.33
CA VAL A 70 19.72 5.59 5.60
C VAL A 70 19.90 6.77 6.56
N LEU A 71 20.96 7.57 6.37
CA LEU A 71 21.14 8.84 7.06
C LEU A 71 20.09 9.84 6.60
N ALA A 72 19.57 10.60 7.55
CA ALA A 72 18.72 11.74 7.28
C ALA A 72 19.50 13.03 7.55
N ASN A 73 19.20 14.06 6.78
CA ASN A 73 19.62 15.42 7.04
C ASN A 73 18.37 16.27 7.30
N ALA A 74 18.50 17.27 8.16
CA ALA A 74 17.48 18.27 8.39
C ALA A 74 17.95 19.62 7.85
N ALA A 75 16.99 20.38 7.32
CA ALA A 75 17.17 21.78 7.00
C ALA A 75 16.18 22.60 7.84
N THR A 76 16.68 23.58 8.59
CA THR A 76 15.86 24.43 9.46
C THR A 76 16.11 25.89 9.14
N LEU A 77 15.04 26.65 8.93
CA LEU A 77 15.10 28.11 8.78
C LEU A 77 14.93 28.76 10.16
N SER A 78 15.67 29.83 10.41
CA SER A 78 15.46 30.67 11.59
C SER A 78 14.22 31.54 11.40
N GLY A 79 13.35 31.59 12.41
CA GLY A 79 12.12 32.39 12.38
C GLY A 79 11.01 31.74 11.56
N ASP A 80 9.84 32.38 11.57
CA ASP A 80 8.62 31.89 10.91
C ASP A 80 8.48 32.49 9.50
N ILE A 81 9.45 32.19 8.62
CA ILE A 81 9.47 32.70 7.24
C ILE A 81 9.13 31.65 6.18
N GLY A 82 9.06 30.37 6.57
CA GLY A 82 8.88 29.26 5.66
C GLY A 82 9.36 27.93 6.24
N THR A 83 9.41 26.93 5.37
CA THR A 83 9.90 25.59 5.69
C THR A 83 11.12 25.25 4.83
N ALA A 84 11.94 24.32 5.32
CA ALA A 84 13.03 23.75 4.54
C ALA A 84 13.10 22.24 4.73
N SER A 85 13.65 21.56 3.74
CA SER A 85 13.90 20.12 3.75
C SER A 85 15.25 19.83 3.10
N ALA A 86 15.96 18.84 3.62
CA ALA A 86 17.22 18.37 3.10
C ALA A 86 17.07 16.92 2.65
N GLY A 87 17.64 16.61 1.49
CA GLY A 87 17.80 15.25 1.02
C GLY A 87 19.08 14.59 1.56
N PRO A 88 19.31 13.32 1.17
CA PRO A 88 20.43 12.51 1.65
C PRO A 88 21.81 13.03 1.24
N ALA A 89 21.92 13.74 0.11
CA ALA A 89 23.17 14.30 -0.41
C ALA A 89 23.42 15.76 0.04
N ALA A 90 22.53 16.31 0.87
CA ALA A 90 22.70 17.63 1.44
C ALA A 90 23.93 17.66 2.36
N VAL A 91 24.77 18.67 2.17
CA VAL A 91 25.98 18.87 2.97
C VAL A 91 25.66 19.78 4.14
N ALA A 92 26.17 19.45 5.34
CA ALA A 92 25.99 20.28 6.52
C ALA A 92 26.60 21.66 6.32
N GLY A 93 25.87 22.71 6.72
CA GLY A 93 26.28 24.08 6.49
C GLY A 93 25.23 25.09 6.94
N THR A 94 25.63 26.34 7.03
CA THR A 94 24.75 27.47 7.37
C THR A 94 24.75 28.49 6.24
N TYR A 95 23.56 28.90 5.82
CA TYR A 95 23.35 29.84 4.72
C TYR A 95 22.41 30.95 5.21
N SER A 96 22.53 32.14 4.64
CA SER A 96 21.65 33.27 4.96
C SER A 96 20.76 33.59 3.78
N PHE A 97 19.48 33.81 4.01
CA PHE A 97 18.49 34.15 2.98
C PHE A 97 17.60 35.30 3.44
N TYR A 98 17.40 36.28 2.56
CA TYR A 98 16.45 37.37 2.77
C TYR A 98 15.33 37.28 1.74
N VAL A 99 14.09 37.18 2.21
CA VAL A 99 12.90 37.10 1.35
C VAL A 99 12.39 38.52 1.11
N GLU A 100 12.65 39.07 -0.07
CA GLU A 100 12.18 40.42 -0.44
C GLU A 100 10.70 40.38 -0.81
N GLN A 101 10.29 39.38 -1.60
CA GLN A 101 8.95 39.27 -2.15
C GLN A 101 8.57 37.81 -2.35
N LEU A 102 7.29 37.48 -2.15
CA LEU A 102 6.73 36.17 -2.49
C LEU A 102 6.08 36.21 -3.87
N ALA A 103 6.14 35.08 -4.55
CA ALA A 103 5.38 34.84 -5.76
C ALA A 103 3.90 34.76 -5.42
N THR A 104 3.07 35.41 -6.21
CA THR A 104 1.61 35.39 -6.11
C THR A 104 1.01 34.94 -7.43
N ALA A 105 -0.12 34.24 -7.34
CA ALA A 105 -0.90 33.89 -8.50
C ALA A 105 -1.82 35.08 -8.85
N GLY A 106 -1.86 35.43 -10.13
CA GLY A 106 -2.68 36.53 -10.60
C GLY A 106 -4.16 36.25 -10.43
N GLN A 107 -4.90 37.25 -9.96
CA GLN A 107 -6.36 37.22 -9.92
C GLN A 107 -6.93 38.52 -10.47
N ILE A 108 -7.81 38.39 -11.45
CA ILE A 108 -8.54 39.50 -12.06
C ILE A 108 -10.05 39.24 -11.97
N ALA A 109 -10.80 40.28 -11.66
CA ALA A 109 -12.24 40.27 -11.56
C ALA A 109 -12.85 41.08 -12.72
N TYR A 110 -13.97 40.58 -13.25
CA TYR A 110 -14.81 41.19 -14.26
C TYR A 110 -16.19 41.42 -13.62
N GLY A 111 -16.44 42.65 -13.18
CA GLY A 111 -17.69 43.05 -12.52
C GLY A 111 -18.80 43.42 -13.51
N GLY A 112 -20.04 43.49 -13.03
CA GLY A 112 -21.16 43.99 -13.84
C GLY A 112 -21.55 43.09 -15.02
N ILE A 113 -21.16 41.81 -14.98
CA ILE A 113 -21.55 40.82 -15.98
C ILE A 113 -23.02 40.45 -15.72
N SER A 114 -23.94 41.07 -16.46
CA SER A 114 -25.35 40.68 -16.46
C SER A 114 -25.59 39.54 -17.46
N ASP A 115 -26.75 38.91 -17.35
CA ASP A 115 -27.17 37.87 -18.29
C ASP A 115 -27.28 38.43 -19.71
N THR A 116 -26.82 37.67 -20.69
CA THR A 116 -26.80 38.06 -22.12
C THR A 116 -27.37 36.96 -22.99
N SER A 117 -27.76 37.24 -24.24
CA SER A 117 -28.22 36.20 -25.16
C SER A 117 -27.16 35.12 -25.38
N ALA A 118 -27.50 33.86 -25.13
CA ALA A 118 -26.62 32.73 -25.42
C ALA A 118 -26.45 32.52 -26.94
N ALA A 119 -27.50 32.83 -27.72
CA ALA A 119 -27.44 32.78 -29.17
C ALA A 119 -26.41 33.80 -29.70
N GLY A 120 -25.43 33.31 -30.46
CA GLY A 120 -24.38 34.14 -31.04
C GLY A 120 -23.26 34.55 -30.08
N ALA A 121 -23.15 33.94 -28.88
CA ALA A 121 -22.11 34.26 -27.90
C ALA A 121 -20.67 34.04 -28.42
N GLY A 122 -20.48 33.15 -29.40
CA GLY A 122 -19.19 32.92 -30.05
C GLY A 122 -18.21 32.14 -29.17
N SER A 123 -16.97 32.62 -29.07
CA SER A 123 -15.93 32.05 -28.20
C SER A 123 -15.09 33.14 -27.54
N LEU A 124 -14.54 32.84 -26.37
CA LEU A 124 -13.55 33.68 -25.70
C LEU A 124 -12.20 32.96 -25.67
N ASN A 125 -11.11 33.71 -25.55
CA ASN A 125 -9.80 33.15 -25.25
C ASN A 125 -9.39 33.53 -23.83
N VAL A 126 -8.82 32.59 -23.09
CA VAL A 126 -8.06 32.90 -21.88
C VAL A 126 -6.60 32.97 -22.27
N VAL A 127 -5.95 34.10 -21.96
CA VAL A 127 -4.57 34.38 -22.35
C VAL A 127 -3.73 34.51 -21.08
N LEU A 128 -2.61 33.81 -21.03
CA LEU A 128 -1.60 33.97 -19.99
C LEU A 128 -0.50 34.92 -20.49
N ALA A 129 0.18 35.60 -19.56
CA ALA A 129 1.22 36.57 -19.88
C ALA A 129 2.47 35.96 -20.57
N ASP A 130 2.69 34.64 -20.45
CA ASP A 130 3.70 33.90 -21.23
C ASP A 130 3.34 33.70 -22.71
N GLY A 131 2.17 34.16 -23.14
CA GLY A 131 1.65 34.04 -24.50
C GLY A 131 0.87 32.76 -24.77
N THR A 132 0.84 31.81 -23.83
CA THR A 132 -0.06 30.65 -23.93
C THR A 132 -1.51 31.11 -23.83
N ASN A 133 -2.38 30.42 -24.55
CA ASN A 133 -3.81 30.71 -24.53
C ASN A 133 -4.60 29.44 -24.85
N PHE A 134 -5.87 29.44 -24.44
CA PHE A 134 -6.82 28.42 -24.83
C PHE A 134 -8.16 29.04 -25.20
N ASN A 135 -8.83 28.39 -26.16
CA ASN A 135 -10.15 28.81 -26.59
C ASN A 135 -11.23 28.19 -25.69
N VAL A 136 -12.24 28.99 -25.39
CA VAL A 136 -13.42 28.59 -24.64
C VAL A 136 -14.64 28.82 -25.52
N ASN A 137 -15.26 27.72 -25.94
CA ASN A 137 -16.46 27.75 -26.76
C ASN A 137 -17.69 28.09 -25.91
N LEU A 138 -18.36 29.21 -26.22
CA LEU A 138 -19.55 29.67 -25.50
C LEU A 138 -20.87 29.20 -26.13
N VAL A 139 -20.84 28.60 -27.33
CA VAL A 139 -22.05 28.17 -28.07
C VAL A 139 -22.89 27.17 -27.27
N ASN A 140 -22.24 26.31 -26.47
CA ASN A 140 -22.89 25.31 -25.62
C ASN A 140 -22.70 25.59 -24.12
N ALA A 141 -22.43 26.85 -23.76
CA ALA A 141 -22.20 27.26 -22.38
C ALA A 141 -23.50 27.44 -21.59
N ASP A 142 -24.61 27.79 -22.26
CA ASP A 142 -25.96 27.74 -21.68
C ASP A 142 -26.32 26.28 -21.37
N LYS A 143 -26.29 25.91 -20.09
CA LYS A 143 -26.55 24.53 -19.64
C LYS A 143 -27.99 24.31 -19.21
N ASN A 144 -28.70 25.37 -18.84
CA ASN A 144 -30.08 25.29 -18.39
C ASN A 144 -31.09 25.46 -19.54
N LEU A 145 -30.60 25.84 -20.73
CA LEU A 145 -31.35 26.06 -21.97
C LEU A 145 -32.42 27.16 -21.84
N ASP A 146 -32.17 28.17 -21.00
CA ASP A 146 -33.08 29.31 -20.83
C ASP A 146 -32.87 30.43 -21.87
N GLY A 147 -31.84 30.29 -22.72
CA GLY A 147 -31.50 31.22 -23.79
C GLY A 147 -30.60 32.36 -23.36
N ASN A 148 -30.22 32.43 -22.08
CA ASN A 148 -29.30 33.41 -21.53
C ASN A 148 -27.99 32.74 -21.11
N LEU A 149 -26.90 33.50 -21.23
CA LEU A 149 -25.58 33.12 -20.77
C LEU A 149 -25.23 33.94 -19.54
N THR A 150 -25.15 33.25 -18.41
CA THR A 150 -24.82 33.84 -17.10
C THR A 150 -23.30 33.86 -16.87
N ALA A 151 -22.81 34.72 -15.97
CA ALA A 151 -21.40 34.71 -15.57
C ALA A 151 -20.94 33.36 -14.98
N GLN A 152 -21.87 32.61 -14.35
CA GLN A 152 -21.60 31.29 -13.78
C GLN A 152 -21.37 30.25 -14.89
N GLU A 153 -22.13 30.33 -15.97
CA GLU A 153 -21.96 29.46 -17.13
C GLU A 153 -20.68 29.79 -17.90
N VAL A 154 -20.31 31.07 -18.01
CA VAL A 154 -19.00 31.48 -18.55
C VAL A 154 -17.86 30.91 -17.70
N ALA A 155 -17.94 31.03 -16.37
CA ALA A 155 -16.94 30.44 -15.47
C ALA A 155 -16.83 28.92 -15.64
N THR A 156 -17.98 28.25 -15.77
CA THR A 156 -18.04 26.79 -15.99
C THR A 156 -17.44 26.41 -17.34
N ALA A 157 -17.72 27.17 -18.40
CA ALA A 157 -17.15 26.95 -19.72
C ALA A 157 -15.62 27.10 -19.71
N ILE A 158 -15.09 28.11 -19.01
CA ILE A 158 -13.63 28.28 -18.83
C ILE A 158 -13.02 27.08 -18.11
N ASN A 159 -13.61 26.67 -16.99
CA ASN A 159 -13.08 25.56 -16.18
C ASN A 159 -13.12 24.21 -16.91
N THR A 160 -14.08 24.03 -17.82
CA THR A 160 -14.29 22.77 -18.57
C THR A 160 -13.73 22.80 -19.99
N ALA A 161 -13.08 23.89 -20.38
CA ALA A 161 -12.40 23.97 -21.67
C ALA A 161 -11.31 22.90 -21.77
N ALA A 162 -11.28 22.20 -22.91
CA ALA A 162 -10.42 21.03 -23.10
C ALA A 162 -8.94 21.35 -22.87
N ASP A 163 -8.50 22.54 -23.29
CA ASP A 163 -7.10 22.96 -23.24
C ASP A 163 -6.78 23.83 -22.01
N ASN A 164 -7.68 23.94 -21.02
CA ASN A 164 -7.37 24.66 -19.79
C ASN A 164 -6.27 23.95 -18.98
N ASP A 165 -6.17 22.61 -19.02
CA ASP A 165 -5.11 21.81 -18.37
C ASP A 165 -4.82 22.19 -16.90
N SER A 166 -5.85 22.66 -16.18
CA SER A 166 -5.73 23.21 -14.81
C SER A 166 -4.81 24.44 -14.68
N SER A 167 -4.57 25.18 -15.76
CA SER A 167 -3.77 26.41 -15.78
C SER A 167 -4.49 27.57 -15.09
N VAL A 168 -5.82 27.66 -15.24
CA VAL A 168 -6.65 28.75 -14.70
C VAL A 168 -7.93 28.19 -14.08
N THR A 169 -8.43 28.89 -13.07
CA THR A 169 -9.74 28.63 -12.46
C THR A 169 -10.60 29.89 -12.50
N ALA A 170 -11.78 29.76 -13.09
CA ALA A 170 -12.81 30.78 -13.11
C ALA A 170 -13.87 30.49 -12.04
N SER A 171 -14.39 31.53 -11.40
CA SER A 171 -15.47 31.43 -10.42
C SER A 171 -16.34 32.67 -10.47
N THR A 172 -17.51 32.64 -9.85
CA THR A 172 -18.32 33.83 -9.65
C THR A 172 -18.33 34.22 -8.18
N MET A 173 -18.33 35.52 -7.92
CA MET A 173 -18.54 36.09 -6.58
C MET A 173 -19.62 37.18 -6.66
N THR A 174 -20.38 37.36 -5.59
CA THR A 174 -21.33 38.48 -5.50
C THR A 174 -20.70 39.58 -4.66
N VAL A 175 -20.42 40.73 -5.28
CA VAL A 175 -19.87 41.93 -4.60
C VAL A 175 -20.94 43.02 -4.63
N ASN A 176 -21.36 43.52 -3.47
CA ASN A 176 -22.38 44.56 -3.36
C ASN A 176 -23.69 44.27 -4.12
N GLY A 177 -24.09 43.00 -4.18
CA GLY A 177 -25.29 42.55 -4.87
C GLY A 177 -25.14 42.33 -6.39
N ALA A 178 -23.96 42.59 -6.96
CA ALA A 178 -23.67 42.34 -8.38
C ALA A 178 -22.79 41.10 -8.57
N THR A 179 -23.10 40.29 -9.59
CA THR A 179 -22.29 39.13 -9.98
C THR A 179 -21.00 39.58 -10.65
N THR A 180 -19.89 39.01 -10.20
CA THR A 180 -18.53 39.29 -10.67
C THR A 180 -17.88 37.97 -11.07
N LEU A 181 -17.39 37.87 -12.30
CA LEU A 181 -16.59 36.75 -12.77
C LEU A 181 -15.14 36.96 -12.31
N VAL A 182 -14.55 35.98 -11.62
CA VAL A 182 -13.19 36.05 -11.11
C VAL A 182 -12.36 34.97 -11.79
N LEU A 183 -11.27 35.39 -12.43
CA LEU A 183 -10.29 34.53 -13.06
C LEU A 183 -9.03 34.49 -12.18
N THR A 184 -8.62 33.28 -11.79
CA THR A 184 -7.44 33.06 -10.95
C THR A 184 -6.49 32.10 -11.66
N SER A 185 -5.23 32.51 -11.81
CA SER A 185 -4.19 31.60 -12.28
C SER A 185 -3.89 30.54 -11.22
N ASN A 186 -3.65 29.30 -11.61
CA ASN A 186 -3.25 28.25 -10.67
C ASN A 186 -1.74 28.20 -10.44
N ALA A 187 -0.98 28.94 -11.24
CA ALA A 187 0.46 29.10 -11.07
C ALA A 187 0.79 30.53 -10.59
N THR A 188 1.82 30.63 -9.76
CA THR A 188 2.38 31.90 -9.33
C THR A 188 3.39 32.43 -10.36
N GLY A 189 3.71 33.72 -10.31
CA GLY A 189 4.70 34.35 -11.18
C GLY A 189 4.09 35.33 -12.18
N VAL A 190 4.90 36.31 -12.61
CA VAL A 190 4.45 37.40 -13.49
C VAL A 190 3.93 36.89 -14.84
N ASP A 191 4.61 35.88 -15.39
CA ASP A 191 4.29 35.25 -16.68
C ASP A 191 3.01 34.38 -16.62
N LYS A 192 2.46 34.15 -15.43
CA LYS A 192 1.27 33.33 -15.20
C LYS A 192 0.01 34.15 -14.95
N ALA A 193 0.07 35.48 -15.04
CA ALA A 193 -1.11 36.32 -15.03
C ALA A 193 -2.06 35.91 -16.16
N ALA A 194 -3.32 35.64 -15.84
CA ALA A 194 -4.35 35.25 -16.80
C ALA A 194 -5.34 36.41 -17.02
N THR A 195 -5.73 36.62 -18.27
CA THR A 195 -6.76 37.58 -18.68
C THR A 195 -7.69 36.94 -19.71
N ILE A 196 -8.83 37.59 -19.96
CA ILE A 196 -9.78 37.21 -21.00
C ILE A 196 -9.58 38.11 -22.22
N ASP A 197 -9.34 37.49 -23.37
CA ASP A 197 -9.49 38.11 -24.68
C ASP A 197 -10.89 37.77 -25.23
N ALA A 198 -11.75 38.79 -25.25
CA ALA A 198 -13.14 38.69 -25.70
C ALA A 198 -13.36 39.20 -27.14
N THR A 199 -12.31 39.28 -27.96
CA THR A 199 -12.42 39.76 -29.36
C THR A 199 -13.39 38.93 -30.22
N ASN A 200 -13.53 37.63 -29.95
CA ASN A 200 -14.43 36.72 -30.65
C ASN A 200 -15.77 36.46 -29.93
N VAL A 201 -16.03 37.18 -28.83
CA VAL A 201 -17.30 37.11 -28.10
C VAL A 201 -18.33 37.97 -28.80
N GLY A 202 -19.58 37.51 -28.87
CA GLY A 202 -20.68 38.25 -29.47
C GLY A 202 -21.46 39.14 -28.48
N GLY A 203 -22.04 40.22 -29.00
CA GLY A 203 -23.09 40.99 -28.32
C GLY A 203 -22.64 41.75 -27.06
N ALA A 204 -23.55 41.88 -26.09
CA ALA A 204 -23.33 42.68 -24.89
C ALA A 204 -22.23 42.11 -23.97
N LEU A 205 -22.01 40.79 -23.98
CA LEU A 205 -20.98 40.14 -23.16
C LEU A 205 -19.58 40.60 -23.58
N GLN A 206 -19.36 40.81 -24.88
CA GLN A 206 -18.11 41.36 -25.40
C GLN A 206 -17.80 42.73 -24.79
N ALA A 207 -18.79 43.63 -24.82
CA ALA A 207 -18.64 44.99 -24.29
C ALA A 207 -18.34 44.96 -22.79
N MET A 208 -19.01 44.08 -22.02
CA MET A 208 -18.79 43.94 -20.58
C MET A 208 -17.41 43.38 -20.24
N LEU A 209 -16.91 42.39 -20.99
CA LEU A 209 -15.59 41.79 -20.73
C LEU A 209 -14.42 42.68 -21.16
N GLN A 210 -14.60 43.51 -22.19
CA GLN A 210 -13.55 44.41 -22.70
C GLN A 210 -13.51 45.79 -22.03
N ASP A 211 -14.57 46.18 -21.31
CA ASP A 211 -14.61 47.46 -20.60
C ASP A 211 -13.58 47.50 -19.46
N PRO A 212 -12.56 48.39 -19.50
CA PRO A 212 -11.60 48.51 -18.41
C PRO A 212 -12.23 48.87 -17.07
N ALA A 213 -13.43 49.47 -17.05
CA ALA A 213 -14.15 49.80 -15.81
C ALA A 213 -14.75 48.57 -15.12
N THR A 214 -14.95 47.46 -15.84
CA THR A 214 -15.40 46.19 -15.24
C THR A 214 -14.23 45.35 -14.75
N GLN A 215 -13.01 45.63 -15.22
CA GLN A 215 -11.81 44.88 -14.88
C GLN A 215 -11.14 45.41 -13.61
N THR A 216 -10.97 44.56 -12.62
CA THR A 216 -10.26 44.89 -11.38
C THR A 216 -9.21 43.84 -11.07
N GLN A 217 -7.94 44.24 -11.00
CA GLN A 217 -6.88 43.35 -10.52
C GLN A 217 -7.02 43.17 -9.01
N LEU A 218 -7.37 41.96 -8.57
CA LEU A 218 -7.53 41.62 -7.15
C LEU A 218 -6.19 41.24 -6.51
N VAL A 219 -5.39 40.45 -7.22
CA VAL A 219 -4.04 40.04 -6.81
C VAL A 219 -3.14 40.13 -8.02
N THR A 220 -2.13 41.00 -7.98
CA THR A 220 -1.12 41.07 -9.05
C THR A 220 -0.32 39.77 -9.09
N ALA A 221 -0.13 39.17 -10.26
CA ALA A 221 0.79 38.05 -10.41
C ALA A 221 2.22 38.59 -10.35
N GLN A 222 3.05 38.02 -9.49
CA GLN A 222 4.44 38.46 -9.35
C GLN A 222 5.32 37.27 -9.02
N ASP A 223 6.62 37.42 -9.29
CA ASP A 223 7.63 36.43 -8.95
C ASP A 223 8.08 36.55 -7.49
N ALA A 224 8.59 35.45 -6.96
CA ALA A 224 9.30 35.45 -5.69
C ALA A 224 10.69 36.03 -5.92
N VAL A 225 11.14 36.85 -4.98
CA VAL A 225 12.47 37.47 -4.97
C VAL A 225 13.14 37.16 -3.64
N VAL A 226 14.26 36.46 -3.70
CA VAL A 226 15.04 36.05 -2.53
C VAL A 226 16.51 36.37 -2.76
N TRP A 227 17.17 36.91 -1.73
CA TRP A 227 18.60 37.17 -1.73
C TRP A 227 19.34 36.09 -0.96
N VAL A 228 20.49 35.67 -1.49
CA VAL A 228 21.50 34.93 -0.73
C VAL A 228 22.32 35.94 0.06
N GLY A 229 22.15 35.94 1.39
CA GLY A 229 22.72 36.93 2.29
C GLY A 229 21.83 38.14 2.52
N ALA A 230 22.45 39.30 2.72
CA ALA A 230 21.75 40.55 3.03
C ALA A 230 21.09 41.17 1.78
N PRO A 231 19.95 41.86 1.93
CA PRO A 231 19.33 42.59 0.82
C PRO A 231 20.24 43.73 0.36
N GLY A 232 20.26 44.01 -0.94
CA GLY A 232 21.07 45.10 -1.53
C GLY A 232 22.58 44.81 -1.61
N GLY A 233 22.98 43.54 -1.47
CA GLY A 233 24.34 43.06 -1.74
C GLY A 233 24.64 42.96 -3.25
N ASP A 234 25.57 42.07 -3.62
CA ASP A 234 25.88 41.78 -5.03
C ASP A 234 24.59 41.37 -5.78
N PRO A 235 24.23 42.03 -6.90
CA PRO A 235 23.08 41.65 -7.73
C PRO A 235 23.06 40.18 -8.16
N GLN A 236 24.21 39.51 -8.24
CA GLN A 236 24.29 38.07 -8.55
C GLN A 236 23.67 37.18 -7.47
N ASN A 237 23.50 37.70 -6.24
CA ASN A 237 22.89 36.99 -5.14
C ASN A 237 21.36 37.15 -5.10
N ARG A 238 20.77 37.94 -6.00
CA ARG A 238 19.32 38.11 -6.12
C ARG A 238 18.74 37.05 -7.04
N ILE A 239 17.89 36.19 -6.50
CA ILE A 239 17.21 35.12 -7.22
C ILE A 239 15.75 35.51 -7.42
N GLN A 240 15.28 35.45 -8.66
CA GLN A 240 13.89 35.70 -9.02
C GLN A 240 13.32 34.49 -9.77
N GLN A 241 12.13 34.04 -9.37
CA GLN A 241 11.45 32.95 -10.06
C GLN A 241 9.95 32.96 -9.77
N ALA A 242 9.20 32.29 -10.64
CA ALA A 242 7.76 32.17 -10.56
C ALA A 242 7.25 31.47 -9.28
N SER A 243 8.06 30.64 -8.59
CA SER A 243 7.64 29.84 -7.43
C SER A 243 8.22 30.33 -6.10
N ASN A 244 7.47 30.12 -5.01
CA ASN A 244 7.94 30.30 -3.63
C ASN A 244 8.88 29.19 -3.13
N THR A 245 9.14 28.15 -3.94
CA THR A 245 10.05 27.05 -3.58
C THR A 245 11.38 27.16 -4.29
N PHE A 246 12.47 27.26 -3.53
CA PHE A 246 13.84 27.46 -3.98
C PHE A 246 14.68 26.21 -3.72
N ALA A 247 15.48 25.81 -4.70
CA ALA A 247 16.40 24.66 -4.64
C ALA A 247 17.83 25.05 -5.04
N VAL A 248 18.33 26.14 -4.46
CA VAL A 248 19.65 26.72 -4.82
C VAL A 248 20.82 26.13 -4.06
N VAL A 249 20.56 25.46 -2.93
CA VAL A 249 21.55 24.65 -2.21
C VAL A 249 21.35 23.20 -2.64
N ASN A 250 22.45 22.50 -2.96
CA ASN A 250 22.39 21.14 -3.48
C ASN A 250 21.59 20.22 -2.54
N ASP A 251 20.59 19.53 -3.10
CA ASP A 251 19.69 18.62 -2.40
C ASP A 251 18.95 19.24 -1.19
N VAL A 252 18.72 20.56 -1.22
CA VAL A 252 17.93 21.27 -0.20
C VAL A 252 16.83 22.07 -0.88
N LYS A 253 15.60 21.95 -0.36
CA LYS A 253 14.44 22.70 -0.82
C LYS A 253 13.93 23.61 0.29
N MET A 254 13.70 24.88 -0.03
CA MET A 254 13.16 25.89 0.87
C MET A 254 11.86 26.41 0.28
N THR A 255 10.79 26.44 1.05
CA THR A 255 9.51 27.04 0.63
C THR A 255 9.20 28.20 1.56
N PHE A 256 9.23 29.41 1.01
CA PHE A 256 8.98 30.63 1.78
C PHE A 256 7.49 30.96 1.80
N THR A 257 7.00 31.40 2.96
CA THR A 257 5.60 31.74 3.19
C THR A 257 5.41 33.17 3.68
N LYS A 258 6.49 33.88 4.03
CA LYS A 258 6.46 35.29 4.43
C LYS A 258 7.64 36.06 3.82
N ALA A 259 7.35 37.25 3.31
CA ALA A 259 8.37 38.24 2.97
C ALA A 259 8.85 38.96 4.24
N GLN A 260 10.10 39.39 4.25
CA GLN A 260 10.70 40.13 5.36
C GLN A 260 10.54 41.64 5.13
N THR A 261 10.10 42.35 6.16
CA THR A 261 9.94 43.81 6.17
C THR A 261 11.12 44.47 6.89
N GLY A 262 12.34 44.24 6.39
CA GLY A 262 13.59 44.65 7.01
C GLY A 262 14.11 43.66 8.06
N GLY A 263 15.33 43.92 8.56
CA GLY A 263 15.97 43.08 9.57
C GLY A 263 17.10 42.20 9.03
N VAL A 264 17.54 41.25 9.87
CA VAL A 264 18.65 40.34 9.56
C VAL A 264 18.12 39.18 8.71
N PRO A 265 18.85 38.74 7.66
CA PRO A 265 18.50 37.56 6.88
C PRO A 265 18.25 36.33 7.75
N ALA A 266 17.31 35.50 7.33
CA ALA A 266 17.04 34.23 7.98
C ALA A 266 18.19 33.25 7.70
N THR A 267 18.63 32.56 8.74
CA THR A 267 19.65 31.52 8.64
C THR A 267 18.99 30.17 8.33
N LEU A 268 19.37 29.57 7.22
CA LEU A 268 19.16 28.15 6.92
C LEU A 268 20.31 27.35 7.53
N THR A 269 19.99 26.40 8.41
CA THR A 269 20.95 25.43 8.94
C THR A 269 20.66 24.06 8.37
N VAL A 270 21.64 23.44 7.72
CA VAL A 270 21.62 22.06 7.26
C VAL A 270 22.52 21.25 8.20
N ALA A 271 21.97 20.19 8.79
CA ALA A 271 22.71 19.34 9.73
C ALA A 271 22.23 17.89 9.67
N PRO A 272 23.05 16.92 10.11
CA PRO A 272 22.61 15.53 10.28
C PRO A 272 21.39 15.44 11.20
N ASP A 273 20.38 14.70 10.77
CA ASP A 273 19.18 14.43 11.54
C ASP A 273 19.28 13.04 12.19
N ASN A 274 19.72 13.02 13.44
CA ASN A 274 19.83 11.79 14.22
C ASN A 274 18.47 11.14 14.47
N ALA A 275 17.39 11.92 14.59
CA ALA A 275 16.05 11.40 14.83
C ALA A 275 15.49 10.75 13.56
N GLY A 276 15.61 11.42 12.41
CA GLY A 276 15.26 10.87 11.11
C GLY A 276 16.08 9.63 10.74
N THR A 277 17.39 9.65 11.03
CA THR A 277 18.26 8.48 10.80
C THR A 277 17.82 7.30 11.67
N LYS A 278 17.56 7.53 12.96
CA LYS A 278 17.01 6.50 13.85
C LYS A 278 15.68 5.96 13.32
N ALA A 279 14.79 6.82 12.84
CA ALA A 279 13.50 6.40 12.29
C ALA A 279 13.67 5.51 11.05
N ASN A 280 14.59 5.86 10.14
CA ASN A 280 14.89 5.03 8.96
C ASN A 280 15.45 3.65 9.36
N VAL A 281 16.39 3.60 10.31
CA VAL A 281 16.94 2.34 10.83
C VAL A 281 15.87 1.51 11.55
N GLN A 282 15.02 2.16 12.36
CA GLN A 282 13.94 1.49 13.08
C GLN A 282 12.93 0.88 12.12
N ALA A 283 12.56 1.59 11.05
CA ALA A 283 11.65 1.07 10.03
C ALA A 283 12.19 -0.21 9.36
N PHE A 284 13.50 -0.27 9.10
CA PHE A 284 14.13 -1.51 8.63
C PHE A 284 14.07 -2.64 9.66
N VAL A 285 14.41 -2.34 10.92
CA VAL A 285 14.39 -3.30 12.02
C VAL A 285 12.99 -3.86 12.24
N ASP A 286 11.96 -3.02 12.22
CA ASP A 286 10.57 -3.42 12.39
C ASP A 286 10.11 -4.32 11.23
N ALA A 287 10.45 -3.96 9.99
CA ALA A 287 10.12 -4.77 8.82
C ALA A 287 10.82 -6.15 8.87
N TYR A 288 12.09 -6.18 9.27
CA TYR A 288 12.83 -7.43 9.47
C TYR A 288 12.19 -8.30 10.58
N ASN A 289 11.87 -7.69 11.72
CA ASN A 289 11.28 -8.38 12.85
C ASN A 289 9.89 -8.94 12.53
N GLN A 290 9.11 -8.23 11.72
CA GLN A 290 7.82 -8.72 11.25
C GLN A 290 7.96 -9.97 10.37
N LEU A 291 8.95 -10.01 9.47
CA LEU A 291 9.25 -11.22 8.70
C LEU A 291 9.78 -12.35 9.60
N ASN A 292 10.69 -12.04 10.54
CA ASN A 292 11.22 -13.04 11.47
C ASN A 292 10.11 -13.66 12.32
N LYS A 293 9.13 -12.87 12.79
CA LYS A 293 7.96 -13.37 13.51
C LYS A 293 7.15 -14.38 12.69
N VAL A 294 6.92 -14.09 11.41
CA VAL A 294 6.20 -15.03 10.52
C VAL A 294 7.02 -16.30 10.31
N LEU A 295 8.33 -16.19 10.11
CA LEU A 295 9.22 -17.35 10.01
C LEU A 295 9.22 -18.18 11.30
N ASP A 296 9.25 -17.55 12.46
CA ASP A 296 9.17 -18.21 13.78
C ASP A 296 7.85 -18.97 13.93
N GLU A 297 6.72 -18.35 13.62
CA GLU A 297 5.42 -19.01 13.69
C GLU A 297 5.30 -20.20 12.73
N LEU A 298 5.82 -20.07 11.51
CA LEU A 298 5.76 -21.14 10.51
C LEU A 298 6.71 -22.31 10.84
N THR A 299 7.90 -22.00 11.37
CA THR A 299 8.94 -22.99 11.66
C THR A 299 8.99 -23.44 13.11
N TYR A 300 8.03 -23.01 13.93
CA TYR A 300 7.93 -23.39 15.33
C TYR A 300 7.84 -24.91 15.48
N VAL A 301 8.75 -25.51 16.24
CA VAL A 301 8.85 -26.98 16.38
C VAL A 301 7.76 -27.60 17.25
N GLY A 302 6.93 -26.78 17.90
CA GLY A 302 5.96 -27.24 18.87
C GLY A 302 6.56 -27.38 20.26
N ASP A 303 5.70 -27.32 21.26
CA ASP A 303 6.04 -27.62 22.65
C ASP A 303 4.92 -28.45 23.26
N LEU A 304 5.16 -29.77 23.28
CA LEU A 304 4.23 -30.75 23.82
C LEU A 304 3.98 -30.56 25.32
N ALA A 305 4.98 -30.13 26.08
CA ALA A 305 4.86 -29.91 27.52
C ALA A 305 3.90 -28.76 27.85
N ASN A 306 3.84 -27.76 26.96
CA ASN A 306 2.99 -26.59 27.11
C ASN A 306 1.75 -26.59 26.20
N ASN A 307 1.38 -27.74 25.62
CA ASN A 307 0.25 -27.89 24.68
C ASN A 307 0.28 -26.90 23.50
N LYS A 308 1.47 -26.53 23.01
CA LYS A 308 1.62 -25.66 21.84
C LYS A 308 1.92 -26.49 20.59
N PRO A 309 1.02 -26.51 19.59
CA PRO A 309 1.25 -27.29 18.38
C PRO A 309 2.44 -26.73 17.58
N ALA A 310 3.06 -27.58 16.77
CA ALA A 310 4.08 -27.16 15.81
C ALA A 310 3.48 -26.31 14.70
N GLY A 311 4.27 -25.39 14.15
CA GLY A 311 3.93 -24.64 12.96
C GLY A 311 3.84 -25.53 11.72
N PRO A 312 3.10 -25.11 10.67
CA PRO A 312 2.87 -25.92 9.48
C PRO A 312 4.16 -26.27 8.71
N MET A 313 5.27 -25.58 8.98
CA MET A 313 6.57 -25.72 8.31
C MET A 313 7.72 -25.94 9.30
N ALA A 314 7.44 -26.53 10.47
CA ALA A 314 8.40 -26.80 11.55
C ALA A 314 9.72 -27.46 11.09
N ASN A 315 9.64 -28.32 10.08
CA ASN A 315 10.76 -29.08 9.54
C ASN A 315 11.21 -28.64 8.15
N ASP A 316 10.80 -27.45 7.70
CA ASP A 316 11.18 -26.94 6.39
C ASP A 316 12.64 -26.49 6.36
N ALA A 317 13.49 -27.26 5.69
CA ALA A 317 14.92 -26.95 5.56
C ALA A 317 15.17 -25.67 4.76
N GLY A 318 14.30 -25.33 3.80
CA GLY A 318 14.41 -24.12 2.99
C GLY A 318 14.19 -22.86 3.82
N LEU A 319 13.17 -22.84 4.68
CA LEU A 319 12.94 -21.71 5.59
C LEU A 319 14.04 -21.56 6.64
N LYS A 320 14.55 -22.67 7.17
CA LYS A 320 15.70 -22.65 8.08
C LYS A 320 16.95 -22.07 7.39
N ALA A 321 17.20 -22.46 6.14
CA ALA A 321 18.29 -21.93 5.33
C ALA A 321 18.10 -20.44 4.99
N LEU A 322 16.87 -20.01 4.66
CA LEU A 322 16.56 -18.59 4.44
C LEU A 322 16.86 -17.76 5.69
N ARG A 323 16.39 -18.20 6.86
CA ARG A 323 16.65 -17.53 8.13
C ARG A 323 18.15 -17.43 8.42
N ALA A 324 18.90 -18.52 8.25
CA ALA A 324 20.35 -18.51 8.44
C ALA A 324 21.04 -17.51 7.52
N ARG A 325 20.71 -17.50 6.21
CA ARG A 325 21.26 -16.54 5.25
C ARG A 325 20.93 -15.09 5.62
N MET A 326 19.69 -14.82 6.06
CA MET A 326 19.32 -13.49 6.52
C MET A 326 20.14 -13.08 7.75
N GLN A 327 20.34 -13.99 8.72
CA GLN A 327 21.16 -13.73 9.91
C GLN A 327 22.64 -13.53 9.56
N ASP A 328 23.17 -14.26 8.58
CA ASP A 328 24.54 -14.07 8.09
C ASP A 328 24.72 -12.68 7.48
N MET A 329 23.74 -12.20 6.70
CA MET A 329 23.76 -10.82 6.17
C MET A 329 23.84 -9.76 7.27
N MET A 330 23.18 -9.97 8.41
CA MET A 330 23.21 -9.05 9.55
C MET A 330 24.58 -8.99 10.25
N ARG A 331 25.41 -10.03 10.10
CA ARG A 331 26.72 -10.15 10.73
C ARG A 331 27.86 -9.71 9.82
N LYS A 332 27.59 -9.48 8.53
CA LYS A 332 28.60 -9.03 7.58
C LYS A 332 29.17 -7.68 8.02
N SER A 333 30.47 -7.53 7.75
CA SER A 333 31.15 -6.26 7.84
C SER A 333 31.48 -5.78 6.43
N VAL A 334 31.30 -4.48 6.21
CA VAL A 334 31.70 -3.78 4.98
C VAL A 334 32.75 -2.76 5.40
N ASP A 335 33.97 -2.87 4.86
CA ASP A 335 35.10 -1.98 5.17
C ASP A 335 35.37 -1.79 6.68
N GLY A 336 35.23 -2.86 7.48
CA GLY A 336 35.43 -2.84 8.93
C GLY A 336 34.26 -2.26 9.74
N ALA A 337 33.22 -1.76 9.08
CA ALA A 337 31.96 -1.33 9.71
C ALA A 337 30.97 -2.50 9.79
N SER A 338 30.22 -2.62 10.88
CA SER A 338 29.17 -3.63 11.05
C SER A 338 27.98 -3.08 11.85
N LEU A 339 26.80 -3.69 11.69
CA LEU A 339 25.58 -3.24 12.37
C LEU A 339 25.71 -3.17 13.90
N PRO A 340 26.39 -4.12 14.58
CA PRO A 340 26.61 -4.01 16.02
C PRO A 340 27.40 -2.76 16.43
N VAL A 341 28.35 -2.29 15.60
CA VAL A 341 29.12 -1.05 15.87
C VAL A 341 28.17 0.14 15.98
N TYR A 342 27.16 0.20 15.12
CA TYR A 342 26.10 1.22 15.12
C TYR A 342 24.95 0.93 16.10
N GLY A 343 25.10 -0.05 16.98
CA GLY A 343 24.10 -0.37 18.00
C GLY A 343 22.87 -1.10 17.47
N ILE A 344 22.95 -1.70 16.28
CA ILE A 344 21.91 -2.57 15.74
C ILE A 344 22.34 -4.03 16.02
N THR A 345 21.65 -4.70 16.92
CA THR A 345 22.07 -6.02 17.44
C THR A 345 20.96 -7.06 17.30
N ALA A 346 21.35 -8.29 16.94
CA ALA A 346 20.45 -9.44 16.96
C ALA A 346 20.26 -9.98 18.38
N GLN A 347 19.01 -10.32 18.70
CA GLN A 347 18.58 -10.94 19.94
C GLN A 347 18.63 -12.46 19.84
N ARG A 348 18.42 -13.16 20.98
CA ARG A 348 18.45 -14.63 21.04
C ARG A 348 17.38 -15.30 20.16
N ASP A 349 16.25 -14.64 19.97
CA ASP A 349 15.15 -15.08 19.09
C ASP A 349 15.37 -14.71 17.61
N GLY A 350 16.51 -14.08 17.29
CA GLY A 350 16.83 -13.63 15.94
C GLY A 350 16.18 -12.30 15.54
N THR A 351 15.38 -11.66 16.40
CA THR A 351 14.92 -10.28 16.17
C THR A 351 16.06 -9.29 16.31
N LEU A 352 15.87 -8.07 15.82
CA LEU A 352 16.82 -6.97 15.89
C LEU A 352 16.34 -5.91 16.87
N ALA A 353 17.29 -5.26 17.54
CA ALA A 353 17.04 -4.09 18.37
C ALA A 353 18.02 -2.96 18.01
N VAL A 354 17.56 -1.72 18.21
CA VAL A 354 18.34 -0.50 17.97
C VAL A 354 18.65 0.17 19.31
N ASN A 355 19.94 0.37 19.60
CA ASN A 355 20.38 1.24 20.69
C ASN A 355 20.62 2.67 20.14
N ALA A 356 19.70 3.59 20.45
CA ALA A 356 19.72 4.95 19.91
C ALA A 356 20.98 5.75 20.29
N GLU A 357 21.48 5.60 21.51
CA GLU A 357 22.67 6.33 21.97
C GLU A 357 23.94 5.85 21.26
N ARG A 358 24.07 4.54 21.06
CA ARG A 358 25.18 3.95 20.31
C ARG A 358 25.09 4.29 18.83
N LEU A 359 23.88 4.27 18.26
CA LEU A 359 23.65 4.71 16.88
C LEU A 359 24.11 6.15 16.68
N ALA A 360 23.65 7.08 17.52
CA ALA A 360 24.02 8.50 17.43
C ALA A 360 25.54 8.71 17.57
N ARG A 361 26.19 8.04 18.54
CA ARG A 361 27.65 8.14 18.72
C ARG A 361 28.43 7.59 17.53
N SER A 362 28.01 6.45 16.98
CA SER A 362 28.72 5.83 15.84
C SER A 362 28.51 6.61 14.54
N ILE A 363 27.34 7.20 14.32
CA ILE A 363 27.11 8.12 13.18
C ILE A 363 28.01 9.35 13.29
N ALA A 364 28.13 9.94 14.48
CA ALA A 364 29.01 11.10 14.68
C ALA A 364 30.49 10.77 14.41
N ALA A 365 30.94 9.54 14.70
CA ALA A 365 32.32 9.11 14.48
C ALA A 365 32.61 8.69 13.02
N ASN A 366 31.65 8.03 12.36
CA ASN A 366 31.75 7.60 10.98
C ASN A 366 30.36 7.63 10.33
N PRO A 367 29.96 8.77 9.74
CA PRO A 367 28.63 8.91 9.14
C PRO A 367 28.44 7.96 7.96
N GLU A 368 29.43 7.86 7.07
CA GLU A 368 29.34 7.05 5.84
C GLU A 368 29.25 5.54 6.09
N GLY A 369 29.78 5.05 7.20
CA GLY A 369 29.87 3.61 7.43
C GLY A 369 28.50 2.93 7.54
N LEU A 370 27.47 3.64 8.02
CA LEU A 370 26.11 3.10 8.09
C LEU A 370 25.53 2.90 6.68
N ASP A 371 25.72 3.88 5.79
CA ASP A 371 25.30 3.79 4.39
C ASP A 371 26.06 2.70 3.63
N LYS A 372 27.36 2.51 3.91
CA LYS A 372 28.16 1.43 3.30
C LYS A 372 27.65 0.05 3.71
N ILE A 373 27.27 -0.14 4.98
CA ILE A 373 26.69 -1.39 5.46
C ILE A 373 25.34 -1.65 4.79
N PHE A 374 24.45 -0.66 4.81
CA PHE A 374 23.10 -0.79 4.26
C PHE A 374 23.12 -0.95 2.73
N GLY A 375 23.95 -0.17 2.03
CA GLY A 375 24.02 -0.15 0.57
C GLY A 375 22.78 0.45 -0.09
N THR A 376 22.14 1.44 0.53
CA THR A 376 20.90 2.08 0.03
C THR A 376 21.03 2.64 -1.38
N GLY A 377 22.22 3.12 -1.75
CA GLY A 377 22.51 3.66 -3.08
C GLY A 377 22.61 2.61 -4.20
N ASP A 378 22.82 1.34 -3.85
CA ASP A 378 22.97 0.23 -4.81
C ASP A 378 22.40 -1.08 -4.24
N ILE A 379 21.07 -1.22 -4.34
CA ILE A 379 20.36 -2.45 -3.96
C ILE A 379 20.69 -3.65 -4.88
N GLY A 380 21.36 -3.42 -6.02
CA GLY A 380 21.83 -4.50 -6.88
C GLY A 380 23.06 -5.22 -6.30
N ASN A 381 23.82 -4.56 -5.43
CA ASN A 381 25.03 -5.12 -4.84
C ASN A 381 24.71 -6.12 -3.73
N GLY A 382 24.75 -7.42 -4.06
CA GLY A 382 24.51 -8.51 -3.09
C GLY A 382 25.52 -8.62 -1.94
N SER A 383 26.59 -7.82 -1.93
CA SER A 383 27.56 -7.76 -0.83
C SER A 383 27.08 -6.85 0.31
N THR A 384 26.24 -5.86 0.02
CA THR A 384 25.64 -4.96 1.01
C THR A 384 24.44 -5.61 1.69
N LEU A 385 24.03 -5.07 2.84
CA LEU A 385 22.92 -5.62 3.60
C LEU A 385 21.61 -5.63 2.79
N LEU A 386 21.19 -4.47 2.27
CA LEU A 386 19.92 -4.35 1.56
C LEU A 386 19.95 -5.13 0.25
N GLY A 387 21.04 -5.07 -0.51
CA GLY A 387 21.13 -5.81 -1.77
C GLY A 387 21.17 -7.32 -1.58
N GLY A 388 21.86 -7.82 -0.55
CA GLY A 388 21.86 -9.24 -0.24
C GLY A 388 20.49 -9.74 0.25
N LEU A 389 19.78 -8.96 1.07
CA LEU A 389 18.43 -9.27 1.52
C LEU A 389 17.41 -9.21 0.38
N ASP A 390 17.48 -8.17 -0.46
CA ASP A 390 16.63 -8.03 -1.66
C ASP A 390 16.81 -9.21 -2.61
N LYS A 391 18.06 -9.64 -2.86
CA LYS A 391 18.33 -10.85 -3.63
C LYS A 391 17.69 -12.10 -3.03
N GLN A 392 17.74 -12.27 -1.70
CA GLN A 392 17.02 -13.38 -1.06
C GLN A 392 15.51 -13.26 -1.26
N MET A 393 14.94 -12.06 -1.09
CA MET A 393 13.49 -11.86 -1.28
C MET A 393 13.08 -12.18 -2.72
N LYS A 394 13.79 -11.64 -3.72
CA LYS A 394 13.54 -11.91 -5.14
C LYS A 394 13.59 -13.40 -5.47
N ASN A 395 14.60 -14.13 -4.99
CA ASN A 395 14.69 -15.58 -5.23
C ASN A 395 13.48 -16.36 -4.70
N TRP A 396 12.81 -15.85 -3.66
CA TRP A 396 11.64 -16.50 -3.08
C TRP A 396 10.33 -16.02 -3.69
N THR A 397 10.23 -14.72 -4.01
CA THR A 397 8.98 -14.06 -4.43
C THR A 397 8.89 -13.82 -5.94
N ASN A 398 9.90 -14.21 -6.74
CA ASN A 398 9.84 -14.09 -8.19
C ASN A 398 8.57 -14.76 -8.72
N SER A 399 7.83 -14.05 -9.58
CA SER A 399 6.55 -14.49 -10.13
C SER A 399 6.69 -15.66 -11.11
N VAL A 400 7.87 -15.86 -11.70
CA VAL A 400 8.15 -16.88 -12.71
C VAL A 400 8.72 -18.16 -12.08
N ASP A 401 9.81 -18.04 -11.34
CA ASP A 401 10.61 -19.16 -10.81
C ASP A 401 10.91 -19.04 -9.31
N GLY A 402 10.13 -18.23 -8.58
CA GLY A 402 10.31 -18.05 -7.15
C GLY A 402 9.89 -19.27 -6.34
N PHE A 403 10.64 -19.58 -5.27
CA PHE A 403 10.36 -20.72 -4.39
C PHE A 403 8.93 -20.73 -3.82
N ILE A 404 8.33 -19.57 -3.55
CA ILE A 404 6.95 -19.50 -3.05
C ILE A 404 5.95 -19.95 -4.11
N GLY A 405 6.15 -19.54 -5.37
CA GLY A 405 5.29 -19.92 -6.48
C GLY A 405 5.30 -21.43 -6.72
N GLU A 406 6.51 -22.03 -6.71
CA GLU A 406 6.69 -23.48 -6.84
C GLU A 406 6.02 -24.24 -5.69
N ARG A 407 6.22 -23.79 -4.45
CA ARG A 407 5.63 -24.41 -3.25
C ARG A 407 4.12 -24.32 -3.25
N ARG A 408 3.55 -23.18 -3.65
CA ARG A 408 2.11 -22.99 -3.79
C ARG A 408 1.54 -23.99 -4.81
N THR A 409 2.11 -24.04 -6.01
CA THR A 409 1.68 -24.96 -7.08
C THR A 409 1.78 -26.43 -6.62
N ALA A 410 2.85 -26.79 -5.91
CA ALA A 410 3.02 -28.13 -5.38
C ALA A 410 1.99 -28.49 -4.30
N ASN A 411 1.62 -27.52 -3.45
CA ASN A 411 0.61 -27.67 -2.42
C ASN A 411 -0.80 -27.77 -3.01
N GLU A 412 -1.14 -26.94 -4.00
CA GLU A 412 -2.42 -27.01 -4.74
C GLU A 412 -2.60 -28.38 -5.38
N ARG A 413 -1.59 -28.87 -6.11
CA ARG A 413 -1.61 -30.24 -6.68
C ARG A 413 -1.73 -31.33 -5.62
N LEU A 414 -1.17 -31.12 -4.42
CA LEU A 414 -1.34 -32.07 -3.32
C LEU A 414 -2.77 -32.06 -2.80
N GLN A 415 -3.38 -30.88 -2.64
CA GLN A 415 -4.76 -30.73 -2.23
C GLN A 415 -5.71 -31.41 -3.22
N ASP A 416 -5.52 -31.20 -4.53
CA ASP A 416 -6.31 -31.86 -5.58
C ASP A 416 -6.23 -33.40 -5.46
N ARG A 417 -5.01 -33.95 -5.32
CA ARG A 417 -4.84 -35.40 -5.12
C ARG A 417 -5.49 -35.92 -3.84
N LEU A 418 -5.56 -35.11 -2.79
CA LEU A 418 -6.22 -35.50 -1.54
C LEU A 418 -7.75 -35.49 -1.69
N VAL A 419 -8.30 -34.56 -2.48
CA VAL A 419 -9.71 -34.56 -2.87
C VAL A 419 -10.05 -35.81 -3.68
N ASP A 420 -9.24 -36.17 -4.67
CA ASP A 420 -9.44 -37.40 -5.46
C ASP A 420 -9.40 -38.65 -4.58
N ARG A 421 -8.47 -38.70 -3.61
CA ARG A 421 -8.36 -39.80 -2.65
C ARG A 421 -9.56 -39.88 -1.71
N GLN A 422 -10.15 -38.73 -1.34
CA GLN A 422 -11.37 -38.71 -0.53
C GLN A 422 -12.53 -39.29 -1.32
N ALA A 423 -12.71 -38.86 -2.57
CA ALA A 423 -13.74 -39.43 -3.45
C ALA A 423 -13.55 -40.94 -3.67
N ALA A 424 -12.32 -41.42 -3.81
CA ALA A 424 -12.04 -42.86 -3.91
C ALA A 424 -12.37 -43.62 -2.62
N LEU A 425 -12.10 -43.03 -1.45
CA LEU A 425 -12.44 -43.62 -0.15
C LEU A 425 -13.95 -43.64 0.10
N ASP A 426 -14.67 -42.60 -0.31
CA ASP A 426 -16.12 -42.51 -0.23
C ASP A 426 -16.77 -43.60 -1.09
N ASN A 427 -16.27 -43.79 -2.32
CA ASN A 427 -16.71 -44.90 -3.18
C ASN A 427 -16.44 -46.29 -2.54
N LEU A 428 -15.30 -46.46 -1.87
CA LEU A 428 -14.98 -47.70 -1.16
C LEU A 428 -15.93 -47.94 0.02
N PHE A 429 -16.25 -46.89 0.77
CA PHE A 429 -17.23 -46.93 1.84
C PHE A 429 -18.59 -47.36 1.30
N ASP A 430 -19.10 -46.70 0.25
CA ASP A 430 -20.40 -46.98 -0.35
C ASP A 430 -20.51 -48.42 -0.89
N ASN A 431 -19.47 -48.91 -1.55
CA ASN A 431 -19.44 -50.28 -2.06
C ASN A 431 -19.42 -51.30 -0.91
N SER A 432 -18.65 -51.03 0.15
CA SER A 432 -18.60 -51.88 1.34
C SER A 432 -19.94 -51.89 2.07
N TYR A 433 -20.56 -50.71 2.22
CA TYR A 433 -21.89 -50.55 2.79
C TYR A 433 -22.94 -51.36 2.03
N LYS A 434 -23.01 -51.23 0.69
CA LYS A 434 -23.95 -51.99 -0.15
C LYS A 434 -23.76 -53.50 0.01
N ARG A 435 -22.51 -53.97 0.01
CA ARG A 435 -22.19 -55.40 0.22
C ARG A 435 -22.64 -55.89 1.60
N TYR A 436 -22.30 -55.16 2.66
CA TYR A 436 -22.70 -55.55 4.01
C TYR A 436 -24.23 -55.48 4.20
N LEU A 437 -24.89 -54.49 3.61
CA LEU A 437 -26.34 -54.38 3.64
C LEU A 437 -27.02 -55.60 3.02
N GLN A 438 -26.55 -56.07 1.86
CA GLN A 438 -27.04 -57.30 1.24
C GLN A 438 -26.83 -58.52 2.15
N GLN A 439 -25.65 -58.65 2.75
CA GLN A 439 -25.32 -59.76 3.65
C GLN A 439 -26.20 -59.78 4.91
N PHE A 440 -26.39 -58.64 5.58
CA PHE A 440 -27.25 -58.57 6.77
C PHE A 440 -28.74 -58.70 6.44
N THR A 441 -29.18 -58.24 5.26
CA THR A 441 -30.56 -58.43 4.81
C THR A 441 -30.84 -59.92 4.57
N ALA A 442 -29.92 -60.62 3.90
CA ALA A 442 -30.01 -62.07 3.71
C ALA A 442 -29.97 -62.83 5.05
N LEU A 443 -29.09 -62.44 5.97
CA LEU A 443 -29.02 -63.00 7.33
C LEU A 443 -30.36 -62.82 8.06
N GLN A 444 -30.97 -61.64 7.97
CA GLN A 444 -32.26 -61.36 8.61
C GLN A 444 -33.39 -62.18 8.02
N GLN A 445 -33.41 -62.38 6.69
CA GLN A 445 -34.36 -63.29 6.05
C GLN A 445 -34.21 -64.73 6.55
N VAL A 446 -32.98 -65.22 6.68
CA VAL A 446 -32.70 -66.56 7.24
C VAL A 446 -33.15 -66.63 8.70
N GLN A 447 -32.89 -65.60 9.52
CA GLN A 447 -33.36 -65.55 10.91
C GLN A 447 -34.89 -65.56 11.00
N ASN A 448 -35.58 -64.81 10.14
CA ASN A 448 -37.04 -64.79 10.09
C ASN A 448 -37.60 -66.15 9.68
N GLN A 449 -37.00 -66.82 8.68
CA GLN A 449 -37.39 -68.18 8.29
C GLN A 449 -37.15 -69.18 9.41
N MET A 450 -36.01 -69.11 10.10
CA MET A 450 -35.74 -69.95 11.27
C MET A 450 -36.76 -69.71 12.38
N ALA A 451 -37.08 -68.45 12.71
CA ALA A 451 -38.07 -68.09 13.73
C ALA A 451 -39.48 -68.59 13.37
N GLN A 452 -39.87 -68.51 12.09
CA GLN A 452 -41.12 -69.08 11.59
C GLN A 452 -41.14 -70.61 11.70
N ASN A 453 -40.05 -71.28 11.31
CA ASN A 453 -39.94 -72.73 11.41
C ASN A 453 -39.96 -73.20 12.87
N THR A 454 -39.24 -72.53 13.78
CA THR A 454 -39.28 -72.85 15.21
C THR A 454 -40.66 -72.60 15.80
N GLY A 455 -41.34 -71.51 15.42
CA GLY A 455 -42.72 -71.26 15.84
C GLY A 455 -43.70 -72.31 15.31
N LEU A 456 -43.52 -72.80 14.08
CA LEU A 456 -44.28 -73.92 13.52
C LEU A 456 -44.00 -75.23 14.27
N PHE A 457 -42.74 -75.52 14.61
CA PHE A 457 -42.39 -76.69 15.42
C PHE A 457 -42.97 -76.58 16.84
N GLU A 458 -42.87 -75.43 17.50
CA GLU A 458 -43.49 -75.19 18.80
C GLU A 458 -45.01 -75.34 18.72
N ALA A 459 -45.68 -74.84 17.68
CA ALA A 459 -47.11 -75.02 17.48
C ALA A 459 -47.48 -76.51 17.22
N LEU A 460 -46.67 -77.25 16.47
CA LEU A 460 -46.85 -78.68 16.21
C LEU A 460 -46.63 -79.55 17.45
N PHE A 461 -45.69 -79.16 18.33
CA PHE A 461 -45.31 -79.93 19.52
C PHE A 461 -45.92 -79.41 20.85
N SER A 462 -46.59 -78.25 20.85
CA SER A 462 -47.38 -77.77 21.99
C SER A 462 -48.82 -78.28 21.95
N ASN A 463 -49.36 -78.58 20.76
CA ASN A 463 -50.69 -79.17 20.59
C ASN A 463 -50.78 -80.65 20.99
N SER A 464 -49.69 -81.27 21.46
CA SER A 464 -49.66 -82.65 21.97
C SER A 464 -49.72 -82.75 23.50
N LYS A 465 -50.07 -81.65 24.20
CA LYS A 465 -50.24 -81.65 25.66
C LYS A 465 -51.67 -81.48 26.20
N ASP A 466 -52.67 -81.32 25.33
CA ASP A 466 -54.07 -81.42 25.72
C ASP A 466 -54.75 -82.55 24.93
N THR A 467 -54.59 -83.78 25.43
CA THR A 467 -55.60 -84.86 25.40
C THR A 467 -55.23 -85.96 26.37
#